data_AF-A0A1Q7ULS0-F1
#
_entry.id   AF-A0A1Q7ULS0-F1
#
_cell.length_a   1.000
_cell.length_b   1.000
_cell.length_c   1.000
_cell.angle_alpha   90.00
_cell.angle_beta   90.00
_cell.angle_gamma   90.00
#
_symmetry.space_group_name_H-M   'P 1'
#
loop_
_entity.id
_entity.type
_entity.pdbx_description
1 polymer ?
#
loop_
_entity_poly.entity_id
_entity_poly.type
_entity_poly.pdbx_seq_one_letter_code
_entity_poly.pdbx_strand_id
1 'polypeptide(L)'
;MTERDTDIEFDFFDEPETEEATERARTPRRQPPRGPRRPVRPPSGLIPMLRLAGLIAFVILAVVLLVVLARGCASDSKHSRYENYINATQKLATASTAIGKQLNQVLAATGIKESQLEQKLKGLAAQQQQLVAQAQDVNPPGPLRVEHDHLVEVLSLRASGLSRLADAFRQTATAKNASAAGQLIASQARLLTASDVNWDYYFRQPTQQELARQNVTDVGPVPDSQIFPNPDLASSQAMMTVWQRVHGAATGGNPSGKHGSALGPVKALPDGKTLQSGVAASGNEITASTDLAFQVSVEDSGDFQEFNVGVTLTIQKSPKPIVLRKKIPVINAGETKTVTFTNIDINGLFGLPTTVKVDIQPVPGETTTTNNSAEFKVIFSLG
;
A
#
# COMPACT_ATOMS: atom_id res chain seq x y z
N MET A 1 8.50 11.02 65.21
CA MET A 1 7.84 12.33 65.05
C MET A 1 7.80 12.60 63.55
N THR A 2 6.72 12.60 62.79
CA THR A 2 5.24 12.54 62.94
C THR A 2 4.78 12.54 61.46
N GLU A 3 4.31 11.46 60.84
CA GLU A 3 2.90 11.03 60.75
C GLU A 3 1.87 12.16 60.88
N ARG A 4 1.23 12.51 59.75
CA ARG A 4 -0.17 12.97 59.55
C ARG A 4 -0.47 12.85 58.04
N ASP A 5 -1.18 11.82 57.58
CA ASP A 5 -2.64 11.72 57.50
C ASP A 5 -3.33 13.05 57.18
N THR A 6 -3.83 13.15 55.95
CA THR A 6 -4.85 14.12 55.56
C THR A 6 -6.11 13.35 55.21
N ASP A 7 -7.05 13.42 56.15
CA ASP A 7 -8.43 12.96 56.04
C ASP A 7 -9.13 13.58 54.84
N ILE A 8 -9.77 12.74 54.02
CA ILE A 8 -10.75 13.15 53.01
C ILE A 8 -12.11 13.15 53.70
N GLU A 9 -12.55 14.34 54.09
CA GLU A 9 -13.86 14.58 54.70
C GLU A 9 -14.92 14.67 53.59
N PHE A 10 -15.80 13.67 53.56
CA PHE A 10 -16.99 13.62 52.71
C PHE A 10 -18.07 14.50 53.35
N ASP A 11 -18.39 15.63 52.73
CA ASP A 11 -19.55 16.43 53.15
C ASP A 11 -20.74 16.20 52.22
N PHE A 12 -21.78 15.70 52.84
CA PHE A 12 -23.04 15.20 52.31
C PHE A 12 -24.01 16.39 52.29
N PHE A 13 -24.47 16.82 51.12
CA PHE A 13 -25.55 17.81 51.06
C PHE A 13 -26.89 17.09 51.20
N ASP A 14 -27.32 16.94 52.44
CA ASP A 14 -28.70 16.62 52.84
C ASP A 14 -29.58 17.88 52.91
N GLU A 15 -30.78 17.73 52.33
CA GLU A 15 -32.08 18.27 52.76
C GLU A 15 -32.44 19.77 52.56
N PRO A 16 -33.76 20.15 52.57
CA PRO A 16 -34.92 19.38 53.01
C PRO A 16 -36.17 19.33 52.09
N GLU A 17 -37.01 18.35 52.44
CA GLU A 17 -38.43 18.23 52.11
C GLU A 17 -39.24 19.46 52.55
N THR A 18 -40.30 19.79 51.80
CA THR A 18 -41.27 20.82 52.20
C THR A 18 -42.66 20.20 52.30
N GLU A 19 -43.29 20.45 53.43
CA GLU A 19 -44.51 19.85 53.98
C GLU A 19 -45.82 20.16 53.22
N GLU A 20 -46.79 19.29 53.51
CA GLU A 20 -48.20 19.31 53.12
C GLU A 20 -48.98 20.55 53.61
N ALA A 21 -50.08 20.88 52.90
CA ALA A 21 -51.19 21.62 53.48
C ALA A 21 -52.57 21.17 52.94
N THR A 22 -53.29 20.46 53.81
CA THR A 22 -54.73 20.52 54.11
C THR A 22 -55.82 20.01 53.13
N GLU A 23 -56.32 18.83 53.52
CA GLU A 23 -57.66 18.24 53.56
C GLU A 23 -58.93 19.15 53.46
N ARG A 24 -59.94 18.67 52.70
CA ARG A 24 -61.43 18.78 52.88
C ARG A 24 -62.10 18.06 51.69
N ALA A 25 -63.21 17.32 51.72
CA ALA A 25 -64.10 16.74 52.72
C ALA A 25 -64.87 15.59 52.02
N ARG A 26 -65.33 14.58 52.78
CA ARG A 26 -66.11 13.41 52.31
C ARG A 26 -67.60 13.73 52.15
N THR A 27 -68.28 13.13 51.17
CA THR A 27 -69.71 12.71 51.28
C THR A 27 -70.01 11.46 50.42
N PRO A 28 -70.97 10.59 50.82
CA PRO A 28 -71.14 9.25 50.26
C PRO A 28 -72.40 9.00 49.38
N ARG A 29 -72.25 8.05 48.44
CA ARG A 29 -73.18 7.03 47.88
C ARG A 29 -74.64 7.41 47.51
N ARG A 30 -75.04 7.15 46.25
CA ARG A 30 -76.38 6.59 45.89
C ARG A 30 -76.44 5.95 44.48
N GLN A 31 -77.04 4.77 44.40
CA GLN A 31 -77.65 4.08 43.23
C GLN A 31 -79.10 3.72 43.64
N PRO A 32 -79.99 3.19 42.75
CA PRO A 32 -80.47 3.56 41.41
C PRO A 32 -82.04 3.74 41.44
N PRO A 33 -82.84 3.80 40.34
CA PRO A 33 -83.29 2.57 39.62
C PRO A 33 -83.69 2.69 38.11
N ARG A 34 -83.86 1.48 37.54
CA ARG A 34 -84.42 0.96 36.27
C ARG A 34 -85.46 1.76 35.45
N GLY A 35 -85.38 1.62 34.11
CA GLY A 35 -86.54 1.61 33.18
C GLY A 35 -86.15 1.56 31.67
N PRO A 36 -86.85 0.83 30.76
CA PRO A 36 -86.25 0.21 29.56
C PRO A 36 -86.73 0.75 28.20
N ARG A 37 -85.98 0.47 27.11
CA ARG A 37 -86.47 0.09 25.76
C ARG A 37 -85.33 -0.23 24.77
N ARG A 38 -85.33 -1.45 24.24
CA ARG A 38 -84.69 -1.92 22.98
C ARG A 38 -85.63 -1.59 21.79
N PRO A 39 -85.32 -1.92 20.52
CA PRO A 39 -84.02 -2.00 19.81
C PRO A 39 -84.10 -1.39 18.37
N VAL A 40 -82.98 -1.13 17.69
CA VAL A 40 -82.85 -1.39 16.23
C VAL A 40 -81.40 -1.77 15.91
N ARG A 41 -81.23 -2.93 15.27
CA ARG A 41 -80.01 -3.39 14.59
C ARG A 41 -80.38 -3.49 13.10
N PRO A 42 -79.46 -3.19 12.17
CA PRO A 42 -78.99 -4.26 11.28
C PRO A 42 -77.52 -4.07 10.86
N PRO A 43 -76.93 -4.95 10.04
CA PRO A 43 -76.65 -6.35 10.34
C PRO A 43 -75.14 -6.60 10.46
N SER A 44 -74.79 -7.62 11.24
CA SER A 44 -73.47 -8.25 11.16
C SER A 44 -73.38 -9.03 9.84
N GLY A 45 -72.60 -8.50 8.90
CA GLY A 45 -72.13 -9.23 7.72
C GLY A 45 -70.89 -10.06 8.08
N LEU A 46 -70.99 -11.36 7.84
CA LEU A 46 -69.96 -12.37 7.98
C LEU A 46 -68.72 -12.06 7.12
N ILE A 47 -67.61 -11.59 7.71
CA ILE A 47 -66.23 -12.09 7.42
C ILE A 47 -65.31 -11.85 8.65
N PRO A 48 -65.36 -12.66 9.73
CA PRO A 48 -64.52 -12.44 10.91
C PRO A 48 -63.25 -13.33 10.97
N MET A 49 -62.71 -13.78 9.83
CA MET A 49 -61.46 -14.57 9.80
C MET A 49 -60.37 -14.01 8.85
N LEU A 50 -60.70 -13.08 7.95
CA LEU A 50 -59.71 -12.45 7.06
C LEU A 50 -59.07 -11.18 7.64
N ARG A 51 -59.73 -10.50 8.59
CA ARG A 51 -59.19 -9.28 9.20
C ARG A 51 -58.09 -9.54 10.23
N LEU A 52 -58.14 -10.66 10.96
CA LEU A 52 -57.08 -11.02 11.92
C LEU A 52 -55.85 -11.59 11.19
N ALA A 53 -56.06 -12.46 10.19
CA ALA A 53 -54.96 -12.97 9.37
C ALA A 53 -54.27 -11.86 8.56
N GLY A 54 -55.03 -10.91 8.00
CA GLY A 54 -54.48 -9.74 7.32
C GLY A 54 -53.69 -8.81 8.24
N LEU A 55 -54.13 -8.62 9.50
CA LEU A 55 -53.42 -7.79 10.47
C LEU A 55 -52.13 -8.46 10.95
N ILE A 56 -52.14 -9.77 11.20
CA ILE A 56 -50.93 -10.53 11.55
C ILE A 56 -49.93 -10.51 10.39
N ALA A 57 -50.39 -10.73 9.15
CA ALA A 57 -49.54 -10.64 7.97
C ALA A 57 -48.95 -9.24 7.78
N PHE A 58 -49.74 -8.18 8.04
CA PHE A 58 -49.27 -6.80 7.97
C PHE A 58 -48.25 -6.47 9.07
N VAL A 59 -48.44 -6.96 10.31
CA VAL A 59 -47.47 -6.79 11.40
C VAL A 59 -46.18 -7.54 11.11
N ILE A 60 -46.26 -8.77 10.61
CA ILE A 60 -45.07 -9.54 10.20
C ILE A 60 -44.35 -8.83 9.06
N LEU A 61 -45.06 -8.36 8.04
CA LEU A 61 -44.49 -7.58 6.93
C LEU A 61 -43.84 -6.30 7.45
N ALA A 62 -44.49 -5.56 8.34
CA ALA A 62 -43.98 -4.33 8.92
C ALA A 62 -42.71 -4.59 9.75
N VAL A 63 -42.67 -5.67 10.54
CA VAL A 63 -41.47 -6.08 11.31
C VAL A 63 -40.35 -6.50 10.37
N VAL A 64 -40.63 -7.27 9.31
CA VAL A 64 -39.64 -7.64 8.30
C VAL A 64 -39.11 -6.40 7.59
N LEU A 65 -39.98 -5.46 7.20
CA LEU A 65 -39.57 -4.20 6.58
C LEU A 65 -38.72 -3.36 7.53
N LEU A 66 -39.09 -3.28 8.81
CA LEU A 66 -38.34 -2.59 9.86
C LEU A 66 -36.95 -3.22 10.07
N VAL A 67 -36.87 -4.55 10.10
CA VAL A 67 -35.59 -5.27 10.22
C VAL A 67 -34.73 -5.07 8.98
N VAL A 68 -35.31 -5.06 7.79
CA VAL A 68 -34.59 -4.81 6.53
C VAL A 68 -34.14 -3.35 6.43
N LEU A 69 -34.97 -2.38 6.85
CA LEU A 69 -34.62 -0.95 6.91
C LEU A 69 -33.55 -0.67 7.98
N ALA A 70 -33.66 -1.27 9.16
CA ALA A 70 -32.66 -1.15 10.22
C ALA A 70 -31.34 -1.83 9.84
N ARG A 71 -31.38 -2.98 9.17
CA ARG A 71 -30.20 -3.64 8.62
C ARG A 71 -29.56 -2.83 7.51
N GLY A 72 -30.34 -2.12 6.68
CA GLY A 72 -29.85 -1.20 5.64
C GLY A 72 -29.07 -0.01 6.21
N CYS A 73 -29.60 0.68 7.23
CA CYS A 73 -28.86 1.78 7.88
C CYS A 73 -27.63 1.29 8.66
N ALA A 74 -27.70 0.09 9.27
CA ALA A 74 -26.56 -0.49 9.98
C ALA A 74 -25.48 -1.00 9.01
N SER A 75 -25.85 -1.57 7.86
CA SER A 75 -24.88 -2.02 6.84
C SER A 75 -24.18 -0.86 6.16
N ASP A 76 -24.90 0.23 5.86
CA ASP A 76 -24.32 1.44 5.29
C ASP A 76 -23.31 2.07 6.27
N SER A 77 -23.63 2.10 7.57
CA SER A 77 -22.71 2.60 8.59
C SER A 77 -21.47 1.72 8.79
N LYS A 78 -21.59 0.39 8.66
CA LYS A 78 -20.47 -0.54 8.76
C LYS A 78 -19.56 -0.36 7.55
N HIS A 79 -20.12 -0.43 6.35
CA HIS A 79 -19.37 -0.30 5.10
C HIS A 79 -18.58 1.02 5.07
N SER A 80 -19.24 2.16 5.30
CA SER A 80 -18.56 3.47 5.32
C SER A 80 -17.45 3.54 6.37
N ARG A 81 -17.57 2.86 7.52
CA ARG A 81 -16.49 2.81 8.53
C ARG A 81 -15.26 2.07 8.01
N TYR A 82 -15.45 0.93 7.34
CA TYR A 82 -14.34 0.18 6.74
C TYR A 82 -13.75 0.95 5.56
N GLU A 83 -14.57 1.54 4.70
CA GLU A 83 -14.11 2.36 3.57
C GLU A 83 -13.29 3.56 4.04
N ASN A 84 -13.77 4.30 5.05
CA ASN A 84 -13.03 5.43 5.62
C ASN A 84 -11.69 4.98 6.22
N TYR A 85 -11.65 3.83 6.88
CA TYR A 85 -10.41 3.26 7.42
C TYR A 85 -9.42 2.87 6.32
N ILE A 86 -9.87 2.16 5.28
CA ILE A 86 -9.02 1.80 4.14
C ILE A 86 -8.52 3.04 3.41
N ASN A 87 -9.36 4.06 3.22
CA ASN A 87 -8.94 5.34 2.64
C ASN A 87 -7.91 6.08 3.52
N ALA A 88 -8.05 6.04 4.84
CA ALA A 88 -7.07 6.64 5.75
C ALA A 88 -5.72 5.90 5.71
N THR A 89 -5.74 4.57 5.77
CA THR A 89 -4.53 3.75 5.67
C THR A 89 -3.87 3.88 4.29
N GLN A 90 -4.63 4.03 3.21
CA GLN A 90 -4.10 4.28 1.87
C GLN A 90 -3.31 5.60 1.79
N LYS A 91 -3.78 6.66 2.47
CA LYS A 91 -3.05 7.93 2.55
C LYS A 91 -1.72 7.76 3.29
N LEU A 92 -1.73 7.08 4.44
CA LEU A 92 -0.53 6.78 5.24
C LEU A 92 0.47 5.93 4.45
N ALA A 93 0.00 4.88 3.78
CA ALA A 93 0.81 3.99 2.96
C ALA A 93 1.46 4.71 1.77
N THR A 94 0.69 5.56 1.09
CA THR A 94 1.19 6.35 -0.04
C THR A 94 2.26 7.35 0.41
N ALA A 95 2.04 8.02 1.54
CA ALA A 95 3.01 8.94 2.13
C ALA A 95 4.29 8.23 2.57
N SER A 96 4.18 7.07 3.24
CA SER A 96 5.35 6.29 3.66
C SER A 96 6.14 5.75 2.46
N THR A 97 5.46 5.30 1.40
CA THR A 97 6.10 4.92 0.13
C THR A 97 6.79 6.11 -0.55
N ALA A 98 6.23 7.32 -0.46
CA ALA A 98 6.87 8.52 -0.99
C ALA A 98 8.16 8.86 -0.22
N ILE A 99 8.17 8.70 1.10
CA ILE A 99 9.39 8.81 1.94
C ILE A 99 10.44 7.79 1.49
N GLY A 100 10.04 6.54 1.21
CA GLY A 100 10.95 5.53 0.67
C GLY A 100 11.57 5.90 -0.69
N LYS A 101 10.78 6.51 -1.58
CA LYS A 101 11.30 7.04 -2.85
C LYS A 101 12.32 8.17 -2.62
N GLN A 102 12.03 9.08 -1.69
CA GLN A 102 12.96 10.16 -1.33
C GLN A 102 14.23 9.60 -0.68
N LEU A 103 14.13 8.57 0.17
CA LEU A 103 15.28 7.87 0.73
C LEU A 103 16.18 7.33 -0.38
N ASN A 104 15.63 6.61 -1.35
CA ASN A 104 16.39 6.06 -2.47
C ASN A 104 17.08 7.17 -3.29
N GLN A 105 16.40 8.29 -3.53
CA GLN A 105 16.99 9.45 -4.20
C GLN A 105 18.15 10.05 -3.39
N VAL A 106 18.00 10.14 -2.07
CA VAL A 106 19.04 10.65 -1.17
C VAL A 106 20.26 9.74 -1.14
N LEU A 107 20.06 8.42 -1.07
CA LEU A 107 21.16 7.44 -1.08
C LEU A 107 21.86 7.37 -2.44
N ALA A 108 21.14 7.57 -3.54
CA ALA A 108 21.69 7.58 -4.90
C ALA A 108 22.32 8.93 -5.31
N ALA A 109 22.12 10.00 -4.54
CA ALA A 109 22.61 11.32 -4.90
C ALA A 109 24.15 11.38 -5.01
N THR A 110 24.63 12.02 -6.06
CA THR A 110 26.06 12.32 -6.28
C THR A 110 26.41 13.72 -5.77
N GLY A 111 27.66 13.91 -5.35
CA GLY A 111 28.16 15.21 -4.89
C GLY A 111 27.57 15.73 -3.57
N ILE A 112 26.76 14.91 -2.87
CA ILE A 112 26.21 15.27 -1.56
C ILE A 112 27.28 15.12 -0.48
N LYS A 113 27.42 16.14 0.37
CA LYS A 113 28.27 16.06 1.56
C LYS A 113 27.61 15.22 2.64
N GLU A 114 28.42 14.60 3.49
CA GLU A 114 27.90 13.77 4.57
C GLU A 114 26.92 14.49 5.50
N SER A 115 27.22 15.72 5.91
CA SER A 115 26.32 16.50 6.77
C SER A 115 24.96 16.78 6.10
N GLN A 116 24.95 16.96 4.78
CA GLN A 116 23.73 17.13 4.00
C GLN A 116 22.96 15.82 3.89
N LEU A 117 23.65 14.69 3.71
CA LEU A 117 23.05 13.36 3.72
C LEU A 117 22.38 13.09 5.07
N GLU A 118 23.11 13.27 6.17
CA GLU A 118 22.59 13.09 7.53
C GLU A 118 21.35 13.96 7.78
N GLN A 119 21.41 15.25 7.41
CA GLN A 119 20.29 16.17 7.58
C GLN A 119 19.06 15.72 6.79
N LYS A 120 19.23 15.28 5.54
CA LYS A 120 18.13 14.76 4.72
C LYS A 120 17.53 13.49 5.33
N LEU A 121 18.35 12.54 5.78
CA LEU A 121 17.88 11.31 6.41
C LEU A 121 17.11 11.59 7.71
N LYS A 122 17.58 12.52 8.55
CA LYS A 122 16.85 12.98 9.73
C LYS A 122 15.52 13.65 9.38
N GLY A 123 15.49 14.45 8.32
CA GLY A 123 14.25 15.04 7.81
C GLY A 123 13.22 14.00 7.36
N LEU A 124 13.67 12.91 6.72
CA LEU A 124 12.81 11.78 6.37
C LEU A 124 12.32 11.04 7.62
N ALA A 125 13.20 10.82 8.61
CA ALA A 125 12.81 10.19 9.88
C ALA A 125 11.73 11.00 10.61
N ALA A 126 11.85 12.33 10.64
CA ALA A 126 10.84 13.22 11.24
C ALA A 126 9.49 13.18 10.50
N GLN A 127 9.51 13.17 9.16
CA GLN A 127 8.29 13.00 8.37
C GLN A 127 7.62 11.65 8.64
N GLN A 128 8.41 10.57 8.72
CA GLN A 128 7.89 9.25 9.04
C GLN A 128 7.31 9.19 10.46
N GLN A 129 7.93 9.87 11.44
CA GLN A 129 7.40 10.00 12.80
C GLN A 129 6.06 10.76 12.81
N GLN A 130 5.88 11.76 11.95
CA GLN A 130 4.59 12.43 11.78
C GLN A 130 3.52 11.46 11.25
N LEU A 131 3.88 10.53 10.36
CA LEU A 131 2.95 9.49 9.90
C LEU A 131 2.59 8.51 11.03
N VAL A 132 3.51 8.22 11.96
CA VAL A 132 3.19 7.43 13.16
C VAL A 132 2.12 8.12 13.99
N ALA A 133 2.27 9.43 14.26
CA ALA A 133 1.28 10.20 15.01
C ALA A 133 -0.08 10.23 14.28
N GLN A 134 -0.07 10.49 12.97
CA GLN A 134 -1.31 10.45 12.17
C GLN A 134 -1.96 9.07 12.17
N ALA A 135 -1.18 7.99 12.17
CA ALA A 135 -1.69 6.64 12.25
C ALA A 135 -2.35 6.37 13.61
N GLN A 136 -1.74 6.80 14.71
CA GLN A 136 -2.29 6.67 16.06
C GLN A 136 -3.64 7.38 16.25
N ASP A 137 -3.87 8.46 15.48
CA ASP A 137 -5.13 9.20 15.48
C ASP A 137 -6.24 8.54 14.63
N VAL A 138 -5.90 7.51 13.82
CA VAL A 138 -6.91 6.77 13.06
C VAL A 138 -7.69 5.84 13.99
N ASN A 139 -9.02 5.86 13.87
CA ASN A 139 -9.90 4.97 14.63
C ASN A 139 -10.28 3.73 13.78
N PRO A 140 -9.62 2.58 13.95
CA PRO A 140 -9.93 1.38 13.17
C PRO A 140 -11.30 0.78 13.53
N PRO A 141 -11.94 0.03 12.61
CA PRO A 141 -13.00 -0.92 12.93
C PRO A 141 -12.55 -1.85 14.05
N GLY A 142 -13.45 -2.21 14.97
CA GLY A 142 -13.12 -3.04 16.14
C GLY A 142 -12.31 -4.31 15.81
N PRO A 143 -12.71 -5.09 14.79
CA PRO A 143 -11.98 -6.29 14.40
C PRO A 143 -10.61 -6.05 13.76
N LEU A 144 -10.32 -4.84 13.28
CA LEU A 144 -9.06 -4.46 12.61
C LEU A 144 -8.07 -3.73 13.55
N ARG A 145 -8.34 -3.71 14.86
CA ARG A 145 -7.51 -2.99 15.84
C ARG A 145 -6.10 -3.57 15.93
N VAL A 146 -5.97 -4.89 15.94
CA VAL A 146 -4.66 -5.57 16.07
C VAL A 146 -3.80 -5.29 14.84
N GLU A 147 -4.38 -5.39 13.66
CA GLU A 147 -3.70 -5.10 12.39
C GLU A 147 -3.31 -3.62 12.30
N HIS A 148 -4.16 -2.72 12.82
CA HIS A 148 -3.85 -1.31 12.90
C HIS A 148 -2.68 -1.01 13.85
N ASP A 149 -2.63 -1.66 15.02
CA ASP A 149 -1.51 -1.53 15.95
C ASP A 149 -0.20 -1.96 15.28
N HIS A 150 -0.21 -3.05 14.51
CA HIS A 150 0.95 -3.47 13.71
C HIS A 150 1.32 -2.47 12.61
N LEU A 151 0.36 -1.82 11.97
CA LEU A 151 0.65 -0.73 11.03
C LEU A 151 1.41 0.41 11.75
N VAL A 152 0.97 0.80 12.94
CA VAL A 152 1.65 1.84 13.74
C VAL A 152 3.07 1.40 14.12
N GLU A 153 3.24 0.16 14.58
CA GLU A 153 4.54 -0.43 14.90
C GLU A 153 5.50 -0.42 13.71
N VAL A 154 5.02 -0.80 12.53
CA VAL A 154 5.82 -0.79 11.29
C VAL A 154 6.22 0.63 10.90
N LEU A 155 5.31 1.61 10.97
CA LEU A 155 5.65 3.01 10.70
C LEU A 155 6.69 3.55 11.69
N SER A 156 6.62 3.13 12.96
CA SER A 156 7.59 3.48 14.00
C SER A 156 8.96 2.83 13.75
N LEU A 157 8.98 1.57 13.32
CA LEU A 157 10.19 0.87 12.90
C LEU A 157 10.85 1.57 11.72
N ARG A 158 10.06 2.07 10.76
CA ARG A 158 10.55 2.88 9.63
C ARG A 158 11.19 4.19 10.09
N ALA A 159 10.52 4.94 10.99
CA ALA A 159 11.06 6.19 11.53
C ALA A 159 12.39 5.95 12.26
N SER A 160 12.42 4.91 13.10
CA SER A 160 13.61 4.48 13.83
C SER A 160 14.73 4.03 12.90
N GLY A 161 14.41 3.25 11.85
CA GLY A 161 15.38 2.80 10.86
C GLY A 161 16.01 3.95 10.09
N LEU A 162 15.24 4.97 9.70
CA LEU A 162 15.73 6.18 9.04
C LEU A 162 16.66 6.98 9.96
N SER A 163 16.28 7.16 11.23
CA SER A 163 17.11 7.86 12.22
C SER A 163 18.43 7.11 12.46
N ARG A 164 18.35 5.79 12.65
CA ARG A 164 19.53 4.94 12.86
C ARG A 164 20.45 4.91 11.65
N LEU A 165 19.89 4.94 10.44
CA LEU A 165 20.67 5.06 9.21
C LEU A 165 21.45 6.38 9.17
N ALA A 166 20.79 7.50 9.53
CA ALA A 166 21.46 8.79 9.64
C ALA A 166 22.59 8.76 10.68
N ASP A 167 22.34 8.17 11.85
CA ASP A 167 23.34 8.02 12.91
C ASP A 167 24.53 7.16 12.46
N ALA A 168 24.30 6.10 11.68
CA ALA A 168 25.35 5.23 11.15
C ALA A 168 26.24 5.95 10.14
N PHE A 169 25.67 6.79 9.26
CA PHE A 169 26.47 7.66 8.40
C PHE A 169 27.35 8.57 9.25
N ARG A 170 26.77 9.35 10.17
CA ARG A 170 27.52 10.23 11.07
C ARG A 170 28.62 9.51 11.87
N GLN A 171 28.35 8.31 12.37
CA GLN A 171 29.35 7.52 13.12
C GLN A 171 30.52 7.07 12.24
N THR A 172 30.30 6.92 10.94
CA THR A 172 31.31 6.45 9.98
C THR A 172 31.98 7.60 9.22
N ALA A 173 31.64 8.86 9.51
CA ALA A 173 32.18 10.09 8.92
C ALA A 173 33.69 10.15 8.78
N THR A 174 34.37 9.65 9.80
CA THR A 174 35.83 9.69 9.90
C THR A 174 36.42 8.29 9.78
N ALA A 175 35.62 7.30 9.42
CA ALA A 175 36.09 5.93 9.26
C ALA A 175 37.03 5.85 8.04
N LYS A 176 38.07 5.03 8.15
CA LYS A 176 39.03 4.78 7.06
C LYS A 176 38.76 3.47 6.33
N ASN A 177 37.94 2.61 6.91
CA ASN A 177 37.62 1.29 6.36
C ASN A 177 36.21 1.30 5.77
N ALA A 178 36.14 1.40 4.45
CA ALA A 178 34.87 1.42 3.71
C ALA A 178 34.03 0.15 3.93
N SER A 179 34.67 -1.01 4.08
CA SER A 179 33.96 -2.28 4.30
C SER A 179 33.28 -2.30 5.66
N ALA A 180 33.99 -1.89 6.72
CA ALA A 180 33.42 -1.81 8.07
C ALA A 180 32.29 -0.77 8.15
N ALA A 181 32.48 0.40 7.51
CA ALA A 181 31.44 1.43 7.44
C ALA A 181 30.19 0.92 6.69
N GLY A 182 30.38 0.32 5.52
CA GLY A 182 29.29 -0.27 4.73
C GLY A 182 28.53 -1.36 5.49
N GLN A 183 29.22 -2.21 6.26
CA GLN A 183 28.57 -3.21 7.13
C GLN A 183 27.71 -2.58 8.23
N LEU A 184 28.22 -1.54 8.90
CA LEU A 184 27.46 -0.84 9.95
C LEU A 184 26.22 -0.18 9.37
N ILE A 185 26.35 0.54 8.26
CA ILE A 185 25.23 1.22 7.59
C ILE A 185 24.20 0.20 7.10
N ALA A 186 24.65 -0.88 6.45
CA ALA A 186 23.79 -1.98 6.00
C ALA A 186 22.99 -2.61 7.14
N SER A 187 23.59 -2.80 8.31
CA SER A 187 22.89 -3.34 9.47
C SER A 187 21.69 -2.48 9.89
N GLN A 188 21.79 -1.15 9.74
CA GLN A 188 20.67 -0.25 10.02
C GLN A 188 19.67 -0.21 8.87
N ALA A 189 20.12 -0.26 7.62
CA ALA A 189 19.24 -0.31 6.44
C ALA A 189 18.35 -1.57 6.43
N ARG A 190 18.85 -2.72 6.92
CA ARG A 190 18.05 -3.96 7.02
C ARG A 190 16.81 -3.83 7.91
N LEU A 191 16.80 -2.92 8.89
CA LEU A 191 15.59 -2.65 9.68
C LEU A 191 14.47 -2.09 8.81
N LEU A 192 14.81 -1.27 7.81
CA LEU A 192 13.84 -0.72 6.86
C LEU A 192 13.30 -1.82 5.94
N THR A 193 14.16 -2.70 5.45
CA THR A 193 13.74 -3.89 4.70
C THR A 193 12.83 -4.80 5.51
N ALA A 194 13.16 -5.06 6.78
CA ALA A 194 12.32 -5.86 7.68
C ALA A 194 10.95 -5.19 7.92
N SER A 195 10.90 -3.86 7.97
CA SER A 195 9.64 -3.13 8.10
C SER A 195 8.69 -3.36 6.92
N ASP A 196 9.21 -3.54 5.70
CA ASP A 196 8.39 -3.82 4.52
C ASP A 196 7.80 -5.23 4.57
N VAL A 197 8.58 -6.22 5.03
CA VAL A 197 8.08 -7.58 5.28
C VAL A 197 7.01 -7.57 6.37
N ASN A 198 7.23 -6.82 7.45
CA ASN A 198 6.27 -6.72 8.54
C ASN A 198 4.98 -5.99 8.13
N TRP A 199 5.05 -4.98 7.25
CA TRP A 199 3.86 -4.34 6.67
C TRP A 199 2.96 -5.37 5.98
N ASP A 200 3.56 -6.20 5.13
CA ASP A 200 2.82 -7.23 4.41
C ASP A 200 2.28 -8.31 5.34
N TYR A 201 3.13 -8.82 6.24
CA TYR A 201 2.83 -9.98 7.05
C TYR A 201 1.86 -9.69 8.21
N TYR A 202 2.04 -8.58 8.93
CA TYR A 202 1.25 -8.28 10.13
C TYR A 202 0.06 -7.34 9.89
N PHE A 203 0.14 -6.48 8.87
CA PHE A 203 -0.95 -5.55 8.56
C PHE A 203 -1.71 -5.97 7.31
N ARG A 204 -1.05 -6.04 6.15
CA ARG A 204 -1.77 -6.12 4.87
C ARG A 204 -2.50 -7.44 4.67
N GLN A 205 -1.82 -8.57 4.84
CA GLN A 205 -2.44 -9.90 4.66
C GLN A 205 -3.53 -10.17 5.72
N PRO A 206 -3.29 -9.94 7.03
CA PRO A 206 -4.33 -10.13 8.04
C PRO A 206 -5.54 -9.20 7.85
N THR A 207 -5.32 -7.94 7.47
CA THR A 207 -6.43 -7.00 7.16
C THR A 207 -7.29 -7.53 6.01
N GLN A 208 -6.67 -8.06 4.95
CA GLN A 208 -7.42 -8.66 3.83
C GLN A 208 -8.26 -9.87 4.28
N GLN A 209 -7.69 -10.72 5.14
CA GLN A 209 -8.39 -11.88 5.70
C GLN A 209 -9.58 -11.45 6.57
N GLU A 210 -9.39 -10.43 7.42
CA GLU A 210 -10.44 -9.92 8.28
C GLU A 210 -11.55 -9.22 7.49
N LEU A 211 -11.22 -8.43 6.46
CA LEU A 211 -12.23 -7.86 5.53
C LEU A 211 -13.07 -8.95 4.88
N ALA A 212 -12.44 -10.02 4.39
CA ALA A 212 -13.14 -11.17 3.82
C ALA A 212 -14.03 -11.86 4.85
N ARG A 213 -13.52 -12.09 6.08
CA ARG A 213 -14.31 -12.68 7.19
C ARG A 213 -15.52 -11.82 7.56
N GLN A 214 -15.39 -10.51 7.42
CA GLN A 214 -16.45 -9.53 7.70
C GLN A 214 -17.45 -9.35 6.55
N ASN A 215 -17.26 -10.05 5.42
CA ASN A 215 -17.99 -9.89 4.16
C ASN A 215 -17.96 -8.44 3.64
N VAL A 216 -16.80 -7.78 3.75
CA VAL A 216 -16.56 -6.42 3.25
C VAL A 216 -15.62 -6.52 2.05
N THR A 217 -16.15 -6.38 0.83
CA THR A 217 -15.40 -6.69 -0.41
C THR A 217 -15.22 -5.49 -1.35
N ASP A 218 -15.91 -4.39 -1.10
CA ASP A 218 -16.08 -3.25 -2.01
C ASP A 218 -15.60 -1.92 -1.40
N VAL A 219 -14.67 -1.98 -0.45
CA VAL A 219 -14.05 -0.83 0.23
C VAL A 219 -12.67 -0.46 -0.33
N GLY A 220 -12.32 -1.01 -1.49
CA GLY A 220 -11.00 -0.88 -2.10
C GLY A 220 -9.96 -1.87 -1.55
N PRO A 221 -8.79 -1.96 -2.19
CA PRO A 221 -7.73 -2.86 -1.76
C PRO A 221 -7.05 -2.37 -0.50
N VAL A 222 -6.61 -3.29 0.37
CA VAL A 222 -5.72 -2.96 1.48
C VAL A 222 -4.38 -2.46 0.92
N PRO A 223 -3.92 -1.27 1.34
CA PRO A 223 -2.79 -0.61 0.72
C PRO A 223 -1.47 -1.37 0.91
N ASP A 224 -0.69 -1.40 -0.17
CA ASP A 224 0.73 -1.76 -0.11
C ASP A 224 1.58 -0.54 0.29
N SER A 225 2.67 -0.76 1.00
CA SER A 225 3.63 0.26 1.35
C SER A 225 5.02 -0.33 1.53
N GLN A 226 5.97 0.21 0.77
CA GLN A 226 7.38 -0.21 0.84
C GLN A 226 8.27 1.03 0.97
N ILE A 227 9.06 1.10 2.05
CA ILE A 227 10.03 2.17 2.25
C ILE A 227 11.38 1.83 1.61
N PHE A 228 11.66 0.54 1.47
CA PHE A 228 12.90 0.00 0.97
C PHE A 228 12.60 -1.16 0.00
N PRO A 229 11.99 -0.86 -1.18
CA PRO A 229 11.41 -1.88 -2.08
C PRO A 229 12.39 -2.94 -2.58
N ASN A 230 13.69 -2.66 -2.47
CA ASN A 230 14.72 -3.55 -2.91
C ASN A 230 15.70 -3.88 -1.76
N PRO A 231 15.62 -5.11 -1.20
CA PRO A 231 16.45 -5.53 -0.08
C PRO A 231 17.95 -5.54 -0.41
N ASP A 232 18.33 -5.71 -1.67
CA ASP A 232 19.74 -5.73 -2.11
C ASP A 232 20.42 -4.38 -1.87
N LEU A 233 19.64 -3.29 -1.82
CA LEU A 233 20.17 -1.96 -1.51
C LEU A 233 20.60 -1.86 -0.04
N ALA A 234 20.13 -2.73 0.84
CA ALA A 234 20.55 -2.80 2.24
C ALA A 234 21.76 -3.74 2.43
N SER A 235 22.36 -4.23 1.34
CA SER A 235 23.58 -5.04 1.40
C SER A 235 24.79 -4.22 1.85
N SER A 236 25.76 -4.91 2.46
CA SER A 236 27.03 -4.28 2.89
C SER A 236 27.77 -3.66 1.71
N GLN A 237 27.72 -4.30 0.53
CA GLN A 237 28.37 -3.80 -0.69
C GLN A 237 27.69 -2.52 -1.19
N ALA A 238 26.36 -2.50 -1.30
CA ALA A 238 25.63 -1.31 -1.73
C ALA A 238 25.87 -0.13 -0.79
N MET A 239 25.80 -0.36 0.52
CA MET A 239 26.05 0.69 1.51
C MET A 239 27.50 1.14 1.58
N MET A 240 28.47 0.25 1.29
CA MET A 240 29.86 0.65 1.11
C MET A 240 30.02 1.61 -0.07
N THR A 241 29.40 1.32 -1.21
CA THR A 241 29.42 2.20 -2.39
C THR A 241 28.79 3.56 -2.09
N VAL A 242 27.65 3.59 -1.38
CA VAL A 242 27.03 4.84 -0.93
C VAL A 242 27.98 5.62 -0.01
N TRP A 243 28.58 4.94 0.98
CA TRP A 243 29.52 5.55 1.92
C TRP A 243 30.75 6.13 1.22
N GLN A 244 31.37 5.37 0.31
CA GLN A 244 32.53 5.81 -0.47
C GLN A 244 32.21 7.03 -1.34
N ARG A 245 31.03 7.05 -1.99
CA ARG A 245 30.56 8.20 -2.76
C ARG A 245 30.44 9.46 -1.90
N VAL A 246 29.90 9.32 -0.69
CA VAL A 246 29.70 10.43 0.25
C VAL A 246 31.04 10.93 0.83
N HIS A 247 32.00 10.02 1.07
CA HIS A 247 33.33 10.33 1.62
C HIS A 247 34.37 10.76 0.56
N GLY A 248 34.10 10.51 -0.73
CA GLY A 248 34.99 10.82 -1.86
C GLY A 248 34.67 12.11 -2.63
N ALA A 249 33.64 12.88 -2.24
CA ALA A 249 33.35 14.21 -2.80
C ALA A 249 34.00 15.37 -2.00
N ALA A 250 34.91 15.08 -1.07
CA ALA A 250 35.64 16.08 -0.29
C ALA A 250 37.16 16.11 -0.54
N THR A 251 37.71 15.26 -1.42
CA THR A 251 39.09 15.36 -1.89
C THR A 251 39.16 15.21 -3.41
N GLY A 252 38.92 16.31 -4.13
CA GLY A 252 39.55 16.67 -5.41
C GLY A 252 39.73 15.65 -6.54
N GLY A 253 39.06 14.50 -6.52
CA GLY A 253 39.05 13.52 -7.59
C GLY A 253 37.67 13.53 -8.23
N ASN A 254 37.61 13.71 -9.54
CA ASN A 254 36.39 13.40 -10.30
C ASN A 254 35.99 11.96 -9.93
N PRO A 255 34.71 11.66 -9.60
CA PRO A 255 34.27 10.29 -9.39
C PRO A 255 34.70 9.47 -10.60
N SER A 256 35.69 8.60 -10.41
CA SER A 256 36.28 7.79 -11.47
C SER A 256 35.52 6.48 -11.53
N GLY A 257 34.82 6.24 -12.63
CA GLY A 257 34.09 5.03 -12.94
C GLY A 257 33.01 5.34 -13.97
N LYS A 258 32.64 4.36 -14.79
CA LYS A 258 31.62 4.52 -15.82
C LYS A 258 30.28 4.10 -15.26
N HIS A 259 29.25 4.88 -15.55
CA HIS A 259 27.86 4.43 -15.45
C HIS A 259 27.49 3.79 -16.78
N GLY A 260 26.75 2.67 -16.75
CA GLY A 260 26.47 1.94 -17.98
C GLY A 260 25.36 0.92 -17.83
N SER A 261 24.45 0.90 -18.79
CA SER A 261 23.57 -0.23 -19.05
C SER A 261 23.96 -0.85 -20.38
N ALA A 262 23.57 -2.10 -20.61
CA ALA A 262 23.74 -2.75 -21.89
C ALA A 262 22.59 -3.72 -22.13
N LEU A 263 22.07 -3.71 -23.35
CA LEU A 263 21.08 -4.66 -23.79
C LEU A 263 21.76 -5.99 -24.10
N GLY A 264 21.42 -7.01 -23.31
CA GLY A 264 21.78 -8.39 -23.56
C GLY A 264 20.80 -9.10 -24.51
N PRO A 265 20.81 -10.44 -24.54
CA PRO A 265 19.92 -11.22 -25.38
C PRO A 265 18.44 -10.93 -25.13
N VAL A 266 17.64 -10.91 -26.20
CA VAL A 266 16.19 -10.84 -26.14
C VAL A 266 15.63 -12.18 -26.62
N LYS A 267 14.86 -12.87 -25.78
CA LYS A 267 14.26 -14.17 -26.10
C LYS A 267 12.74 -14.08 -26.20
N ALA A 268 12.17 -14.65 -27.26
CA ALA A 268 10.74 -14.85 -27.40
C ALA A 268 10.32 -16.21 -26.83
N LEU A 269 9.23 -16.23 -26.05
CA LEU A 269 8.60 -17.42 -25.47
C LEU A 269 7.22 -17.63 -26.11
N PRO A 270 6.73 -18.89 -26.24
CA PRO A 270 7.30 -20.11 -25.65
C PRO A 270 8.48 -20.73 -26.41
N ASP A 271 8.78 -20.26 -27.62
CA ASP A 271 9.80 -20.88 -28.50
C ASP A 271 11.23 -20.91 -27.91
N GLY A 272 11.51 -20.06 -26.91
CA GLY A 272 12.86 -19.90 -26.35
C GLY A 272 13.85 -19.24 -27.33
N LYS A 273 13.35 -18.69 -28.44
CA LYS A 273 14.16 -18.18 -29.55
C LYS A 273 14.82 -16.86 -29.19
N THR A 274 16.14 -16.80 -29.29
CA THR A 274 16.89 -15.55 -29.13
C THR A 274 16.81 -14.75 -30.43
N LEU A 275 16.30 -13.52 -30.35
CA LEU A 275 16.13 -12.64 -31.50
C LEU A 275 17.49 -12.14 -31.99
N GLN A 276 17.64 -12.05 -33.31
CA GLN A 276 18.83 -11.54 -33.96
C GLN A 276 18.53 -10.18 -34.59
N SER A 277 19.39 -9.18 -34.36
CA SER A 277 19.28 -7.89 -35.04
C SER A 277 19.92 -7.97 -36.43
N GLY A 278 19.50 -7.10 -37.35
CA GLY A 278 20.04 -7.03 -38.71
C GLY A 278 19.59 -8.14 -39.68
N VAL A 279 18.81 -9.13 -39.23
CA VAL A 279 18.28 -10.20 -40.09
C VAL A 279 16.89 -9.87 -40.63
N ALA A 280 16.46 -10.60 -41.67
CA ALA A 280 15.09 -10.54 -42.17
C ALA A 280 14.08 -11.09 -41.15
N ALA A 281 12.81 -10.69 -41.26
CA ALA A 281 11.76 -11.11 -40.33
C ALA A 281 11.61 -12.64 -40.21
N SER A 282 11.83 -13.38 -41.30
CA SER A 282 11.84 -14.85 -41.31
C SER A 282 12.93 -15.46 -40.43
N GLY A 283 14.05 -14.76 -40.21
CA GLY A 283 15.08 -15.20 -39.25
C GLY A 283 14.58 -15.19 -37.81
N ASN A 284 13.61 -14.32 -37.50
CA ASN A 284 12.95 -14.21 -36.20
C ASN A 284 11.44 -14.53 -36.31
N GLU A 285 11.11 -15.66 -36.93
CA GLU A 285 9.77 -16.24 -36.82
C GLU A 285 9.49 -16.66 -35.37
N ILE A 286 8.32 -16.27 -34.85
CA ILE A 286 7.85 -16.50 -33.48
C ILE A 286 6.45 -17.12 -33.54
N THR A 287 6.26 -18.25 -32.87
CA THR A 287 4.95 -18.90 -32.71
C THR A 287 4.06 -18.02 -31.86
N ALA A 288 2.91 -17.64 -32.41
CA ALA A 288 1.89 -16.90 -31.69
C ALA A 288 1.24 -17.78 -30.62
N SER A 289 1.14 -17.25 -29.40
CA SER A 289 0.52 -17.92 -28.26
C SER A 289 -0.08 -16.87 -27.31
N THR A 290 -1.08 -17.28 -26.52
CA THR A 290 -1.57 -16.47 -25.38
C THR A 290 -0.50 -16.27 -24.30
N ASP A 291 0.47 -17.18 -24.24
CA ASP A 291 1.61 -17.14 -23.32
C ASP A 291 2.82 -16.40 -23.91
N LEU A 292 2.64 -15.68 -25.02
CA LEU A 292 3.72 -14.92 -25.67
C LEU A 292 4.37 -13.97 -24.66
N ALA A 293 5.69 -14.10 -24.56
CA ALA A 293 6.50 -13.23 -23.73
C ALA A 293 7.84 -12.90 -24.36
N PHE A 294 8.41 -11.75 -24.00
CA PHE A 294 9.79 -11.39 -24.32
C PHE A 294 10.60 -11.29 -23.04
N GLN A 295 11.63 -12.13 -22.90
CA GLN A 295 12.65 -12.01 -21.87
C GLN A 295 13.79 -11.14 -22.39
N VAL A 296 14.02 -10.01 -21.73
CA VAL A 296 15.08 -9.06 -22.06
C VAL A 296 16.15 -9.13 -20.98
N SER A 297 17.37 -9.53 -21.34
CA SER A 297 18.53 -9.41 -20.46
C SER A 297 19.07 -7.98 -20.49
N VAL A 298 19.32 -7.43 -19.31
CA VAL A 298 19.96 -6.13 -19.12
C VAL A 298 21.19 -6.34 -18.26
N GLU A 299 22.33 -5.87 -18.71
CA GLU A 299 23.60 -5.89 -17.99
C GLU A 299 23.92 -4.48 -17.50
N ASP A 300 24.45 -4.36 -16.28
CA ASP A 300 25.12 -3.15 -15.83
C ASP A 300 26.56 -3.18 -16.35
N SER A 301 26.80 -2.39 -17.40
CA SER A 301 28.11 -2.33 -18.07
C SER A 301 29.05 -1.31 -17.41
N GLY A 302 28.62 -0.70 -16.30
CA GLY A 302 29.37 0.27 -15.53
C GLY A 302 30.17 -0.32 -14.37
N ASP A 303 30.84 0.57 -13.65
CA ASP A 303 31.59 0.31 -12.42
C ASP A 303 30.74 0.54 -11.15
N PHE A 304 29.51 1.03 -11.32
CA PHE A 304 28.62 1.43 -10.23
C PHE A 304 27.29 0.72 -10.34
N GLN A 305 26.75 0.33 -9.18
CA GLN A 305 25.38 -0.16 -9.08
C GLN A 305 24.38 0.88 -9.61
N GLU A 306 23.53 0.46 -10.54
CA GLU A 306 22.48 1.29 -11.13
C GLU A 306 21.09 1.01 -10.55
N PHE A 307 20.26 2.06 -10.53
CA PHE A 307 18.95 2.05 -9.87
C PHE A 307 17.84 2.43 -10.82
N ASN A 308 16.67 1.81 -10.64
CA ASN A 308 15.46 2.13 -11.40
C ASN A 308 15.66 2.12 -12.92
N VAL A 309 16.48 1.20 -13.43
CA VAL A 309 16.80 1.07 -14.86
C VAL A 309 15.52 0.73 -15.62
N GLY A 310 15.03 1.67 -16.43
CA GLY A 310 13.79 1.53 -17.17
C GLY A 310 14.01 0.69 -18.42
N VAL A 311 13.13 -0.28 -18.67
CA VAL A 311 13.16 -1.11 -19.89
C VAL A 311 11.83 -0.97 -20.60
N THR A 312 11.86 -0.60 -21.88
CA THR A 312 10.69 -0.42 -22.72
C THR A 312 10.75 -1.39 -23.90
N LEU A 313 9.70 -2.19 -24.05
CA LEU A 313 9.46 -3.02 -25.24
C LEU A 313 8.40 -2.33 -26.10
N THR A 314 8.69 -2.11 -27.38
CA THR A 314 7.76 -1.53 -28.34
C THR A 314 7.58 -2.47 -29.52
N ILE A 315 6.35 -2.85 -29.84
CA ILE A 315 6.01 -3.63 -31.03
C ILE A 315 5.24 -2.72 -31.99
N GLN A 316 5.77 -2.54 -33.20
CA GLN A 316 5.13 -1.71 -34.21
C GLN A 316 3.79 -2.32 -34.63
N LYS A 317 2.73 -1.50 -34.58
CA LYS A 317 1.36 -1.87 -34.93
C LYS A 317 0.64 -0.61 -35.40
N SER A 318 -0.18 -0.74 -36.44
CA SER A 318 -1.03 0.34 -36.93
C SER A 318 -2.45 0.19 -36.35
N PRO A 319 -3.11 1.26 -35.90
CA PRO A 319 -2.67 2.67 -35.91
C PRO A 319 -1.79 3.07 -34.72
N LYS A 320 -1.70 2.24 -33.67
CA LYS A 320 -0.92 2.53 -32.46
C LYS A 320 0.00 1.36 -32.11
N PRO A 321 1.28 1.62 -31.79
CA PRO A 321 2.20 0.59 -31.35
C PRO A 321 1.83 0.04 -29.97
N ILE A 322 2.23 -1.20 -29.69
CA ILE A 322 2.13 -1.81 -28.37
C ILE A 322 3.37 -1.38 -27.59
N VAL A 323 3.20 -0.69 -26.45
CA VAL A 323 4.31 -0.21 -25.62
C VAL A 323 4.18 -0.78 -24.22
N LEU A 324 5.17 -1.55 -23.78
CA LEU A 324 5.23 -2.14 -22.46
C LEU A 324 6.45 -1.61 -21.72
N ARG A 325 6.30 -1.27 -20.44
CA ARG A 325 7.38 -0.69 -19.62
C ARG A 325 7.55 -1.50 -18.35
N LYS A 326 8.79 -1.78 -18.00
CA LYS A 326 9.20 -2.37 -16.72
C LYS A 326 10.41 -1.62 -16.18
N LYS A 327 10.73 -1.84 -14.91
CA LYS A 327 11.90 -1.26 -14.25
C LYS A 327 12.66 -2.35 -13.51
N ILE A 328 13.97 -2.27 -13.58
CA ILE A 328 14.87 -3.04 -12.72
C ILE A 328 15.18 -2.16 -11.51
N PRO A 329 14.78 -2.55 -10.29
CA PRO A 329 14.95 -1.70 -9.10
C PRO A 329 16.42 -1.41 -8.79
N VAL A 330 17.27 -2.43 -8.91
CA VAL A 330 18.73 -2.31 -8.87
C VAL A 330 19.36 -3.34 -9.79
N ILE A 331 20.52 -3.01 -10.32
CA ILE A 331 21.46 -3.94 -10.92
C ILE A 331 22.85 -3.56 -10.42
N ASN A 332 23.64 -4.52 -9.94
CA ASN A 332 25.01 -4.27 -9.49
C ASN A 332 25.95 -4.19 -10.68
N ALA A 333 27.09 -3.51 -10.53
CA ALA A 333 28.13 -3.47 -11.56
C ALA A 333 28.50 -4.88 -12.06
N GLY A 334 28.42 -5.09 -13.38
CA GLY A 334 28.66 -6.38 -14.04
C GLY A 334 27.58 -7.45 -13.85
N GLU A 335 26.51 -7.16 -13.10
CA GLU A 335 25.37 -8.06 -12.97
C GLU A 335 24.50 -8.00 -14.23
N THR A 336 23.88 -9.14 -14.58
CA THR A 336 22.82 -9.21 -15.58
C THR A 336 21.50 -9.58 -14.93
N LYS A 337 20.44 -8.80 -15.18
CA LYS A 337 19.07 -9.10 -14.76
C LYS A 337 18.16 -9.28 -15.96
N THR A 338 17.16 -10.15 -15.82
CA THR A 338 16.18 -10.44 -16.88
C THR A 338 14.83 -9.80 -16.55
N VAL A 339 14.26 -9.10 -17.53
CA VAL A 339 12.93 -8.50 -17.48
C VAL A 339 12.02 -9.23 -18.46
N THR A 340 10.95 -9.84 -17.95
CA THR A 340 9.98 -10.57 -18.79
C THR A 340 8.75 -9.71 -19.06
N PHE A 341 8.43 -9.44 -20.32
CA PHE A 341 7.19 -8.79 -20.76
C PHE A 341 6.16 -9.84 -21.17
N THR A 342 4.96 -9.79 -20.60
CA THR A 342 3.84 -10.73 -20.85
C THR A 342 2.58 -9.96 -21.23
N ASN A 343 1.47 -10.66 -21.48
CA ASN A 343 0.15 -10.07 -21.80
C ASN A 343 0.19 -9.18 -23.06
N ILE A 344 0.74 -9.72 -24.15
CA ILE A 344 1.01 -8.98 -25.38
C ILE A 344 -0.10 -9.23 -26.41
N ASP A 345 -0.87 -8.19 -26.74
CA ASP A 345 -1.95 -8.29 -27.73
C ASP A 345 -1.45 -8.13 -29.18
N ILE A 346 -1.04 -9.25 -29.78
CA ILE A 346 -0.58 -9.33 -31.18
C ILE A 346 -1.71 -9.42 -32.21
N ASN A 347 -2.98 -9.21 -31.84
CA ASN A 347 -4.09 -9.28 -32.79
C ASN A 347 -3.86 -8.34 -33.98
N GLY A 348 -3.96 -8.88 -35.20
CA GLY A 348 -3.71 -8.14 -36.44
C GLY A 348 -2.25 -8.03 -36.86
N LEU A 349 -1.32 -8.76 -36.21
CA LEU A 349 0.11 -8.82 -36.59
C LEU A 349 0.53 -10.17 -37.20
N PHE A 350 -0.39 -11.12 -37.34
CA PHE A 350 -0.11 -12.47 -37.86
C PHE A 350 0.33 -12.44 -39.32
N GLY A 351 1.43 -13.14 -39.63
CA GLY A 351 1.98 -13.26 -40.98
C GLY A 351 2.56 -11.95 -41.55
N LEU A 352 2.60 -10.87 -40.77
CA LEU A 352 3.11 -9.58 -41.19
C LEU A 352 4.50 -9.34 -40.59
N PRO A 353 5.52 -9.02 -41.41
CA PRO A 353 6.79 -8.52 -40.90
C PRO A 353 6.56 -7.27 -40.04
N THR A 354 6.92 -7.34 -38.76
CA THR A 354 6.85 -6.21 -37.83
C THR A 354 8.19 -5.99 -37.12
N THR A 355 8.33 -4.85 -36.45
CA THR A 355 9.53 -4.49 -35.70
C THR A 355 9.25 -4.51 -34.21
N VAL A 356 10.06 -5.28 -33.48
CA VAL A 356 10.15 -5.23 -32.02
C VAL A 356 11.38 -4.40 -31.67
N LYS A 357 11.19 -3.34 -30.91
CA LYS A 357 12.25 -2.49 -30.37
C LYS A 357 12.33 -2.65 -28.87
N VAL A 358 13.55 -2.85 -28.37
CA VAL A 358 13.85 -2.80 -26.94
C VAL A 358 14.72 -1.59 -26.69
N ASP A 359 14.39 -0.84 -25.63
CA ASP A 359 15.09 0.36 -25.20
C ASP A 359 15.30 0.32 -23.68
N ILE A 360 16.54 0.50 -23.25
CA ILE A 360 16.92 0.68 -21.86
C ILE A 360 17.12 2.19 -21.64
N GLN A 361 16.37 2.76 -20.72
CA GLN A 361 16.50 4.16 -20.36
C GLN A 361 17.92 4.40 -19.82
N PRO A 362 18.67 5.37 -20.37
CA PRO A 362 20.00 5.67 -19.88
C PRO A 362 20.03 5.97 -18.39
N VAL A 363 21.02 5.42 -17.70
CA VAL A 363 21.23 5.66 -16.27
C VAL A 363 21.95 6.99 -16.05
N PRO A 364 21.74 7.67 -14.89
CA PRO A 364 22.36 8.98 -14.65
C PRO A 364 23.89 8.93 -14.75
N GLY A 365 24.46 9.73 -15.65
CA GLY A 365 25.92 9.79 -15.86
C GLY A 365 26.45 8.81 -16.91
N GLU A 366 25.59 7.98 -17.51
CA GLU A 366 25.96 7.11 -18.62
C GLU A 366 26.30 7.94 -19.87
N THR A 367 27.49 7.71 -20.40
CA THR A 367 27.97 8.39 -21.62
C THR A 367 27.77 7.56 -22.87
N THR A 368 27.80 6.23 -22.74
CA THR A 368 27.63 5.29 -23.84
C THR A 368 26.21 4.75 -23.80
N THR A 369 25.34 5.20 -24.70
CA THR A 369 23.94 4.74 -24.76
C THR A 369 23.63 3.95 -26.02
N THR A 370 24.61 3.75 -26.89
CA THR A 370 24.45 3.05 -28.18
C THR A 370 24.15 1.56 -28.03
N ASN A 371 24.53 0.99 -26.89
CA ASN A 371 24.29 -0.39 -26.47
C ASN A 371 22.98 -0.57 -25.67
N ASN A 372 22.19 0.49 -25.49
CA ASN A 372 20.96 0.43 -24.68
C ASN A 372 19.72 0.05 -25.49
N SER A 373 19.81 -0.05 -26.81
CA SER A 373 18.67 -0.36 -27.65
C SER A 373 19.01 -1.33 -28.78
N ALA A 374 18.02 -2.10 -29.19
CA ALA A 374 18.10 -2.91 -30.39
C ALA A 374 16.71 -3.02 -31.05
N GLU A 375 16.73 -3.20 -32.37
CA GLU A 375 15.55 -3.44 -33.18
C GLU A 375 15.65 -4.80 -33.86
N PHE A 376 14.54 -5.53 -33.84
CA PHE A 376 14.41 -6.88 -34.35
C PHE A 376 13.23 -6.91 -35.32
N LYS A 377 13.49 -7.27 -36.58
CA LYS A 377 12.41 -7.61 -37.53
C LYS A 377 11.93 -9.00 -37.18
N VAL A 378 10.63 -9.17 -36.95
CA VAL A 378 10.00 -10.44 -36.54
C VAL A 378 8.77 -10.72 -37.39
N ILE A 379 8.34 -11.97 -37.42
CA ILE A 379 7.04 -12.38 -37.98
C ILE A 379 6.37 -13.33 -37.00
N PHE A 380 5.09 -13.07 -36.70
CA PHE A 380 4.28 -13.95 -35.85
C PHE A 380 3.57 -14.97 -36.73
N SER A 381 3.82 -16.25 -36.54
CA SER A 381 3.15 -17.35 -37.25
C SER A 381 2.27 -18.17 -36.31
N LEU A 382 1.33 -18.93 -36.86
CA LEU A 382 0.41 -19.77 -36.07
C LEU A 382 1.03 -21.13 -35.67
N GLY A 383 2.31 -21.34 -35.96
CA GLY A 383 2.97 -22.65 -35.88
C GLY A 383 2.86 -23.44 -37.18
#